data_AF-A0A7S1FFD5-F1
#
_entry.id   AF-A0A7S1FFD5-F1
#
_cell.length_a   1.000
_cell.length_b   1.000
_cell.length_c   1.000
_cell.angle_alpha   90.00
_cell.angle_beta   90.00
_cell.angle_gamma   90.00
#
_symmetry.space_group_name_H-M   'P 1'
#
loop_
_entity.id
_entity.type
_entity.pdbx_description
1 polymer ?
#
loop_
_entity_poly.entity_id
_entity_poly.type
_entity_poly.pdbx_seq_one_letter_code
_entity_poly.pdbx_strand_id
1 'polypeptide(L)'
;LAGVLRYSDRLLILWSPKYFSRLWCAYELASWLYLGRELDESIFMPVLLACSFVMWSMAFVCYWILQEVTTSSSNVVQLVVPPVAMFLWGLPLTHMLRATCQDQKLLADQLETFTIRSTHCFCCDHGHEDPVTKMPLRCDRTLVYRTLERWWREDLPSISGEELHLDSFDEHVRKTFASSVMRAWTIPFSYQDALFMSAPFSWSLMHRFIWSLRYFDAPTGFRFVAEGLIFWIAVGP
;
A
#
# COMPACT_ATOMS: atom_id res chain seq x y z
N LEU A 1 -21.76 5.29 8.89
CA LEU A 1 -20.75 5.21 7.82
C LEU A 1 -21.10 6.10 6.62
N ALA A 2 -22.18 5.81 5.87
CA ALA A 2 -22.58 6.60 4.70
C ALA A 2 -22.73 8.11 4.95
N GLY A 3 -23.21 8.51 6.15
CA GLY A 3 -23.27 9.92 6.55
C GLY A 3 -21.90 10.61 6.61
N VAL A 4 -20.86 9.92 7.07
CA VAL A 4 -19.48 10.46 7.10
C VAL A 4 -18.90 10.52 5.70
N LEU A 5 -19.11 9.46 4.91
CA LEU A 5 -18.65 9.40 3.51
C LEU A 5 -19.23 10.54 2.66
N ARG A 6 -20.48 10.95 2.90
CA ARG A 6 -21.12 12.06 2.17
C ARG A 6 -20.36 13.39 2.31
N TYR A 7 -19.80 13.66 3.48
CA TYR A 7 -19.04 14.89 3.77
C TYR A 7 -17.54 14.72 3.60
N SER A 8 -17.07 13.54 3.19
CA SER A 8 -15.66 13.29 2.95
C SER A 8 -15.32 13.66 1.51
N ASP A 9 -14.28 14.46 1.32
CA ASP A 9 -13.79 14.83 -0.02
C ASP A 9 -12.96 13.71 -0.67
N ARG A 10 -12.40 12.81 0.14
CA ARG A 10 -11.54 11.72 -0.31
C ARG A 10 -11.77 10.47 0.50
N LEU A 11 -11.71 9.32 -0.15
CA LEU A 11 -11.72 8.01 0.48
C LEU A 11 -10.29 7.46 0.54
N LEU A 12 -9.71 7.39 1.74
CA LEU A 12 -8.41 6.72 1.95
C LEU A 12 -8.64 5.23 2.21
N ILE A 13 -8.25 4.38 1.26
CA ILE A 13 -8.34 2.93 1.39
C ILE A 13 -6.97 2.41 1.79
N LEU A 14 -6.86 2.01 3.07
CA LEU A 14 -5.71 1.26 3.58
C LEU A 14 -5.85 -0.20 3.16
N TRP A 15 -5.23 -0.53 2.05
CA TRP A 15 -5.43 -1.84 1.44
C TRP A 15 -4.54 -2.91 2.08
N SER A 16 -5.14 -4.09 2.21
CA SER A 16 -4.48 -5.35 2.54
C SER A 16 -5.07 -6.47 1.68
N PRO A 17 -4.38 -7.61 1.52
CA PRO A 17 -4.89 -8.77 0.78
C PRO A 17 -6.25 -9.30 1.26
N LYS A 18 -6.70 -8.92 2.45
CA LYS A 18 -8.00 -9.31 3.03
C LYS A 18 -9.07 -8.22 2.90
N TYR A 19 -8.80 -7.12 2.21
CA TYR A 19 -9.75 -6.00 2.11
C TYR A 19 -11.03 -6.43 1.37
N PHE A 20 -10.88 -7.00 0.17
CA PHE A 20 -12.01 -7.42 -0.67
C PHE A 20 -12.73 -8.67 -0.17
N SER A 21 -12.13 -9.42 0.77
CA SER A 21 -12.80 -10.55 1.39
C SER A 21 -13.70 -10.15 2.57
N ARG A 22 -13.73 -8.87 2.98
CA ARG A 22 -14.57 -8.38 4.09
C ARG A 22 -15.80 -7.68 3.58
N LEU A 23 -16.98 -8.12 4.02
CA LEU A 23 -18.27 -7.57 3.61
C LEU A 23 -18.37 -6.06 3.87
N TRP A 24 -17.94 -5.60 5.04
CA TRP A 24 -18.02 -4.19 5.42
C TRP A 24 -17.14 -3.28 4.56
N CYS A 25 -15.97 -3.76 4.12
CA CYS A 25 -15.09 -3.02 3.21
C CYS A 25 -15.69 -2.90 1.81
N ALA A 26 -16.30 -3.98 1.31
CA ALA A 26 -17.03 -3.95 0.04
C ALA A 26 -18.26 -3.03 0.10
N TYR A 27 -18.97 -3.01 1.24
CA TYR A 27 -20.08 -2.10 1.47
C TYR A 27 -19.66 -0.63 1.57
N GLU A 28 -18.51 -0.33 2.16
CA GLU A 28 -17.93 1.02 2.18
C GLU A 28 -17.64 1.50 0.76
N LEU A 29 -17.05 0.62 -0.07
CA LEU A 29 -16.82 0.90 -1.48
C LEU A 29 -18.14 1.13 -2.24
N ALA A 30 -19.14 0.28 -2.01
CA ALA A 30 -20.47 0.45 -2.59
C ALA A 30 -21.09 1.80 -2.21
N SER A 31 -20.99 2.17 -0.93
CA SER A 31 -21.52 3.44 -0.43
C SER A 31 -20.85 4.64 -1.12
N TRP A 32 -19.54 4.58 -1.35
CA TRP A 32 -18.80 5.63 -2.06
C TRP A 32 -19.27 5.80 -3.50
N LEU A 33 -19.39 4.68 -4.22
CA LEU A 33 -19.86 4.65 -5.61
C LEU A 33 -21.32 5.12 -5.74
N TYR A 34 -22.19 4.69 -4.83
CA TYR A 34 -23.59 5.11 -4.81
C TYR A 34 -23.75 6.63 -4.64
N LEU A 35 -22.84 7.29 -3.94
CA LEU A 35 -22.83 8.74 -3.77
C LEU A 35 -22.38 9.49 -5.04
N GLY A 36 -22.15 8.80 -6.16
CA GLY A 36 -21.70 9.38 -7.43
C GLY A 36 -20.27 9.89 -7.37
N ARG A 37 -19.47 9.42 -6.41
CA ARG A 37 -18.06 9.80 -6.27
C ARG A 37 -17.20 8.96 -7.19
N GLU A 38 -16.30 9.62 -7.90
CA GLU A 38 -15.31 8.93 -8.71
C GLU A 38 -14.25 8.27 -7.84
N LEU A 39 -13.72 7.15 -8.31
CA LEU A 39 -12.64 6.45 -7.62
C LEU A 39 -11.28 7.10 -7.84
N ASP A 40 -11.17 7.99 -8.83
CA ASP A 40 -9.97 8.79 -9.07
C ASP A 40 -9.71 9.77 -7.89
N GLU A 41 -10.73 10.08 -7.08
CA GLU A 41 -10.60 10.84 -5.82
C GLU A 41 -10.15 9.97 -4.62
N SER A 42 -10.15 8.64 -4.78
CA SER A 42 -9.77 7.73 -3.71
C SER A 42 -8.25 7.53 -3.67
N ILE A 43 -7.68 7.62 -2.47
CA ILE A 43 -6.26 7.36 -2.24
C ILE A 43 -6.14 5.92 -1.79
N PHE A 44 -5.48 5.10 -2.59
CA PHE A 44 -5.29 3.69 -2.30
C PHE A 44 -3.85 3.46 -1.85
N MET A 45 -3.68 3.11 -0.58
CA MET A 45 -2.36 2.99 0.06
C MET A 45 -2.15 1.56 0.59
N PRO A 46 -1.16 0.80 0.08
CA PRO A 46 -0.83 -0.50 0.62
C PRO A 46 -0.19 -0.34 2.00
N VAL A 47 -0.71 -1.04 3.01
CA VAL A 47 -0.14 -0.96 4.37
C VAL A 47 1.33 -1.38 4.40
N LEU A 48 1.71 -2.36 3.59
CA LEU A 48 3.08 -2.85 3.52
C LEU A 48 4.07 -1.81 2.92
N LEU A 49 3.59 -0.91 2.08
CA LEU A 49 4.39 0.19 1.53
C LEU A 49 4.72 1.20 2.63
N ALA A 50 3.75 1.56 3.48
CA ALA A 50 4.00 2.42 4.64
C ALA A 50 5.05 1.81 5.59
N CYS A 51 4.94 0.51 5.87
CA CYS A 51 5.94 -0.20 6.66
C CYS A 51 7.32 -0.20 5.98
N SER A 52 7.37 -0.32 4.65
CA SER A 52 8.61 -0.27 3.88
C SER A 52 9.30 1.09 3.98
N PHE A 53 8.54 2.20 3.93
CA PHE A 53 9.09 3.54 4.14
C PHE A 53 9.66 3.71 5.56
N VAL A 54 8.94 3.24 6.58
CA VAL A 54 9.43 3.33 7.97
C VAL A 54 10.73 2.54 8.14
N MET A 55 10.79 1.31 7.63
CA MET A 55 12.03 0.51 7.66
C MET A 55 13.16 1.18 6.90
N TRP A 56 12.86 1.79 5.74
CA TRP A 56 13.84 2.51 4.95
C TRP A 56 14.43 3.71 5.70
N SER A 57 13.58 4.52 6.34
CA SER A 57 14.02 5.65 7.17
C SER A 57 14.85 5.18 8.36
N MET A 58 14.46 4.09 9.02
CA MET A 58 15.24 3.50 10.11
C MET A 58 16.60 3.00 9.63
N ALA A 59 16.65 2.28 8.51
CA ALA A 59 17.90 1.78 7.92
C ALA A 59 18.85 2.93 7.55
N PHE A 60 18.32 4.02 6.99
CA PHE A 60 19.10 5.23 6.69
C PHE A 60 19.70 5.85 7.96
N VAL A 61 18.88 6.04 9.01
CA VAL A 61 19.36 6.59 10.29
C VAL A 61 20.43 5.70 10.91
N CYS A 62 20.23 4.37 10.91
CA CYS A 62 21.22 3.42 11.40
C CYS A 62 22.52 3.48 10.60
N TYR A 63 22.44 3.55 9.26
CA TYR A 63 23.60 3.70 8.39
C TYR A 63 24.36 5.01 8.69
N TRP A 64 23.64 6.12 8.86
CA TRP A 64 24.24 7.41 9.19
C TRP A 64 24.96 7.38 10.54
N ILE A 65 24.34 6.81 11.57
CA ILE A 65 24.98 6.64 12.90
C ILE A 65 26.23 5.75 12.80
N LEU A 66 26.16 4.64 12.07
CA LEU A 66 27.31 3.75 11.88
C LEU A 66 28.46 4.45 11.15
N GLN A 67 28.16 5.28 10.16
CA GLN A 67 29.16 6.09 9.48
C GLN A 67 29.84 7.05 10.47
N GLU A 68 29.08 7.80 11.26
CA GLU A 68 29.64 8.72 12.27
C GLU A 68 30.53 8.01 13.31
N VAL A 69 30.06 6.86 13.83
CA VAL A 69 30.83 6.07 14.82
C VAL A 69 32.10 5.48 14.22
N THR A 70 32.05 5.01 12.97
CA THR A 70 33.21 4.38 12.32
C THR A 70 34.23 5.40 11.81
N THR A 71 33.88 6.67 11.64
CA THR A 71 34.83 7.74 11.22
C THR A 71 36.07 7.82 12.11
N SER A 72 35.97 7.50 13.41
CA SER A 72 37.12 7.49 14.33
C SER A 72 37.94 6.19 14.32
N SER A 73 37.52 5.17 13.55
CA SER A 73 38.13 3.84 13.52
C SER A 73 39.13 3.68 12.37
N SER A 74 39.74 2.49 12.22
CA SER A 74 40.68 2.21 11.13
C SER A 74 40.01 2.25 9.74
N ASN A 75 40.77 2.58 8.71
CA ASN A 75 40.28 2.68 7.32
C ASN A 75 39.57 1.40 6.84
N VAL A 76 40.00 0.22 7.31
CA VAL A 76 39.38 -1.06 6.95
C VAL A 76 37.97 -1.17 7.54
N VAL A 77 37.79 -0.78 8.82
CA VAL A 77 36.49 -0.84 9.50
C VAL A 77 35.49 0.10 8.82
N GLN A 78 35.93 1.30 8.48
CA GLN A 78 35.10 2.27 7.75
C GLN A 78 34.65 1.76 6.39
N LEU A 79 35.51 1.02 5.68
CA LEU A 79 35.20 0.52 4.33
C LEU A 79 34.24 -0.67 4.36
N VAL A 80 34.31 -1.52 5.39
CA VAL A 80 33.59 -2.80 5.44
C VAL A 80 32.27 -2.72 6.20
N VAL A 81 32.24 -2.08 7.37
CA VAL A 81 31.09 -2.14 8.28
C VAL A 81 29.82 -1.52 7.69
N PRO A 82 29.84 -0.30 7.11
CA PRO A 82 28.61 0.32 6.62
C PRO A 82 27.98 -0.40 5.42
N PRO A 83 28.72 -0.88 4.40
CA PRO A 83 28.15 -1.70 3.33
C PRO A 83 27.55 -3.02 3.83
N VAL A 84 28.21 -3.69 4.79
CA VAL A 84 27.68 -4.94 5.38
C VAL A 84 26.38 -4.66 6.13
N ALA A 85 26.33 -3.62 6.96
CA ALA A 85 25.10 -3.22 7.65
C ALA A 85 23.99 -2.89 6.66
N MET A 86 24.30 -2.12 5.60
CA MET A 86 23.34 -1.79 4.55
C MET A 86 22.81 -3.03 3.85
N PHE A 87 23.67 -4.00 3.52
CA PHE A 87 23.25 -5.26 2.91
C PHE A 87 22.29 -6.03 3.83
N LEU A 88 22.58 -6.11 5.13
CA LEU A 88 21.72 -6.76 6.13
C LEU A 88 20.35 -6.09 6.24
N TRP A 89 20.27 -4.75 6.15
CA TRP A 89 19.01 -4.00 6.15
C TRP A 89 18.30 -3.98 4.78
N GLY A 90 19.04 -4.12 3.68
CA GLY A 90 18.50 -4.17 2.33
C GLY A 90 17.72 -5.46 2.05
N LEU A 91 18.12 -6.59 2.65
CA LEU A 91 17.41 -7.86 2.49
C LEU A 91 15.94 -7.83 2.97
N PRO A 92 15.61 -7.40 4.21
CA PRO A 92 14.21 -7.32 4.64
C PRO A 92 13.43 -6.28 3.83
N LEU A 93 14.06 -5.16 3.44
CA LEU A 93 13.41 -4.16 2.58
C LEU A 93 13.05 -4.76 1.21
N THR A 94 14.01 -5.38 0.52
CA THR A 94 13.77 -6.02 -0.78
C THR A 94 12.71 -7.11 -0.69
N HIS A 95 12.69 -7.87 0.41
CA HIS A 95 11.61 -8.83 0.68
C HIS A 95 10.24 -8.15 0.82
N MET A 96 10.15 -7.05 1.57
CA MET A 96 8.89 -6.30 1.73
C MET A 96 8.42 -5.60 0.46
N LEU A 97 9.34 -5.07 -0.34
CA LEU A 97 9.02 -4.51 -1.65
C LEU A 97 8.52 -5.59 -2.61
N ARG A 98 9.17 -6.76 -2.63
CA ARG A 98 8.70 -7.91 -3.42
C ARG A 98 7.32 -8.37 -2.98
N ALA A 99 7.08 -8.46 -1.67
CA ALA A 99 5.77 -8.79 -1.13
C ALA A 99 4.72 -7.74 -1.53
N THR A 100 5.05 -6.45 -1.52
CA THR A 100 4.15 -5.38 -2.01
C THR A 100 3.82 -5.56 -3.50
N CYS A 101 4.81 -5.90 -4.34
CA CYS A 101 4.58 -6.20 -5.75
C CYS A 101 3.75 -7.47 -5.97
N GLN A 102 3.88 -8.48 -5.13
CA GLN A 102 3.05 -9.70 -5.19
C GLN A 102 1.61 -9.39 -4.80
N ASP A 103 1.45 -8.63 -3.73
CA ASP A 103 0.18 -8.13 -3.23
C ASP A 103 -0.56 -7.29 -4.30
N GLN A 104 0.17 -6.49 -5.08
CA GLN A 104 -0.38 -5.76 -6.23
C GLN A 104 -0.94 -6.68 -7.32
N LYS A 105 -0.25 -7.77 -7.63
CA LYS A 105 -0.75 -8.76 -8.61
C LYS A 105 -1.99 -9.46 -8.06
N LEU A 106 -1.95 -9.85 -6.79
CA LEU A 106 -3.09 -10.48 -6.12
C LEU A 106 -4.30 -9.55 -6.11
N LEU A 107 -4.12 -8.24 -5.93
CA LEU A 107 -5.20 -7.27 -5.99
C LEU A 107 -5.88 -7.27 -7.35
N ALA A 108 -5.12 -7.28 -8.45
CA ALA A 108 -5.69 -7.32 -9.79
C ALA A 108 -6.56 -8.57 -9.98
N ASP A 109 -6.05 -9.74 -9.57
CA ASP A 109 -6.78 -11.01 -9.64
C ASP A 109 -8.03 -11.01 -8.75
N GLN A 110 -7.93 -10.44 -7.54
CA GLN A 110 -9.04 -10.30 -6.59
C GLN A 110 -10.15 -9.40 -7.14
N LEU A 111 -9.77 -8.33 -7.85
CA LEU A 111 -10.73 -7.41 -8.45
C LEU A 111 -11.41 -8.04 -9.67
N GLU A 112 -10.68 -8.79 -10.50
CA GLU A 112 -11.26 -9.50 -11.66
C GLU A 112 -12.30 -10.55 -11.22
N THR A 113 -12.00 -11.28 -10.15
CA THR A 113 -12.84 -12.36 -9.62
C THR A 113 -13.77 -11.92 -8.49
N PHE A 114 -13.84 -10.62 -8.20
CA PHE A 114 -14.57 -10.08 -7.05
C PHE A 114 -16.05 -10.45 -7.11
N THR A 115 -16.61 -10.95 -6.00
CA THR A 115 -18.06 -11.05 -5.82
C THR A 115 -18.45 -10.74 -4.39
N ILE A 116 -19.48 -9.92 -4.20
CA ILE A 116 -19.99 -9.58 -2.88
C ILE A 116 -20.46 -10.82 -2.10
N ARG A 117 -20.83 -11.90 -2.81
CA ARG A 117 -21.30 -13.17 -2.24
C ARG A 117 -20.21 -13.98 -1.55
N SER A 118 -18.97 -13.88 -2.01
CA SER A 118 -17.83 -14.58 -1.42
C SER A 118 -17.22 -13.83 -0.23
N THR A 119 -17.72 -12.63 0.09
CA THR A 119 -17.20 -11.83 1.21
C THR A 119 -17.61 -12.38 2.58
N HIS A 120 -16.69 -12.39 3.52
CA HIS A 120 -16.88 -12.82 4.89
C HIS A 120 -17.51 -11.72 5.75
N CYS A 121 -18.39 -12.15 6.66
CA CYS A 121 -19.06 -11.33 7.65
C CYS A 121 -18.88 -11.98 9.02
N PHE A 122 -18.51 -11.18 10.02
CA PHE A 122 -18.29 -11.66 11.39
C PHE A 122 -19.49 -12.46 11.92
N CYS A 123 -20.71 -11.95 11.69
CA CYS A 123 -21.93 -12.63 12.11
C CYS A 123 -22.09 -14.00 11.44
N CYS A 124 -21.74 -14.14 10.16
CA CYS A 124 -21.93 -15.36 9.39
C CYS A 124 -20.90 -16.43 9.75
N ASP A 125 -19.65 -15.99 9.95
CA ASP A 125 -18.53 -16.87 10.32
C ASP A 125 -18.72 -17.49 11.72
N HIS A 126 -19.54 -16.87 12.58
CA HIS A 126 -19.87 -17.36 13.93
C HIS A 126 -21.31 -17.90 14.03
N GLY A 127 -21.95 -18.26 12.92
CA GLY A 127 -23.29 -18.88 12.95
C GLY A 127 -24.39 -17.99 13.49
N HIS A 128 -24.27 -16.67 13.32
CA HIS A 128 -25.17 -15.64 13.85
C HIS A 128 -25.27 -15.61 15.38
N GLU A 129 -24.22 -16.03 16.09
CA GLU A 129 -24.12 -15.94 17.54
C GLU A 129 -22.85 -15.19 17.95
N ASP A 130 -22.96 -14.32 18.96
CA ASP A 130 -21.79 -13.66 19.53
C ASP A 130 -20.93 -14.70 20.28
N PRO A 131 -19.62 -14.82 19.97
CA PRO A 131 -18.78 -15.85 20.57
C PRO A 131 -18.63 -15.71 22.09
N VAL A 132 -18.72 -14.48 22.63
CA VAL A 132 -18.54 -14.15 24.04
C VAL A 132 -19.87 -14.13 24.77
N THR A 133 -20.86 -13.40 24.25
CA THR A 133 -22.14 -13.18 24.95
C THR A 133 -23.18 -14.26 24.67
N LYS A 134 -22.99 -15.08 23.63
CA LYS A 134 -23.96 -16.08 23.15
C LYS A 134 -25.32 -15.51 22.74
N MET A 135 -25.41 -14.20 22.56
CA MET A 135 -26.62 -13.56 22.09
C MET A 135 -26.74 -13.68 20.56
N PRO A 136 -27.96 -13.82 20.02
CA PRO A 136 -28.17 -13.87 18.58
C PRO A 136 -27.80 -12.54 17.93
N LEU A 137 -26.95 -12.60 16.91
CA LEU A 137 -26.52 -11.47 16.09
C LEU A 137 -27.44 -11.31 14.89
N ARG A 138 -27.76 -10.06 14.55
CA ARG A 138 -28.41 -9.76 13.27
C ARG A 138 -27.43 -10.02 12.12
N CYS A 139 -27.94 -10.53 11.01
CA CYS A 139 -27.12 -10.80 9.83
C CYS A 139 -26.75 -9.50 9.11
N ASP A 140 -25.47 -9.14 9.17
CA ASP A 140 -24.90 -8.01 8.43
C ASP A 140 -25.06 -8.18 6.91
N ARG A 141 -24.92 -9.42 6.40
CA ARG A 141 -25.06 -9.71 4.97
C ARG A 141 -26.46 -9.37 4.45
N THR A 142 -27.49 -9.76 5.19
CA THR A 142 -28.88 -9.43 4.83
C THR A 142 -29.12 -7.91 4.83
N LEU A 143 -28.53 -7.19 5.79
CA LEU A 143 -28.63 -5.73 5.84
C LEU A 143 -27.96 -5.07 4.63
N VAL A 144 -26.74 -5.50 4.30
CA VAL A 144 -25.98 -4.99 3.15
C VAL A 144 -26.71 -5.29 1.85
N TYR A 145 -27.20 -6.51 1.66
CA TYR A 145 -27.89 -6.89 0.41
C TYR A 145 -29.17 -6.09 0.20
N ARG A 146 -30.00 -5.92 1.24
CA ARG A 146 -31.20 -5.06 1.13
C ARG A 146 -30.86 -3.61 0.80
N THR A 147 -29.72 -3.14 1.27
CA THR A 147 -29.26 -1.78 1.00
C THR A 147 -28.76 -1.64 -0.44
N LEU A 148 -27.97 -2.61 -0.91
CA LEU A 148 -27.56 -2.71 -2.32
C LEU A 148 -28.75 -2.86 -3.26
N GLU A 149 -29.74 -3.68 -2.90
CA GLU A 149 -31.00 -3.81 -3.63
C GLU A 149 -31.67 -2.45 -3.78
N ARG A 150 -31.81 -1.69 -2.70
CA ARG A 150 -32.40 -0.35 -2.76
C ARG A 150 -31.61 0.61 -3.64
N TRP A 151 -30.28 0.53 -3.61
CA TRP A 151 -29.39 1.44 -4.31
C TRP A 151 -29.24 1.14 -5.80
N TRP A 152 -29.25 -0.14 -6.20
CA TRP A 152 -29.01 -0.58 -7.58
C TRP A 152 -30.28 -1.05 -8.31
N ARG A 153 -31.44 -1.10 -7.66
CA ARG A 153 -32.71 -1.49 -8.31
C ARG A 153 -33.22 -0.45 -9.30
N GLU A 154 -32.89 0.84 -9.14
CA GLU A 154 -33.41 1.91 -10.00
C GLU A 154 -32.99 1.77 -11.47
N ASP A 155 -31.84 1.14 -11.73
CA ASP A 155 -31.30 0.94 -13.08
C ASP A 155 -31.76 -0.38 -13.74
N LEU A 156 -32.56 -1.19 -13.03
CA LEU A 156 -32.91 -2.55 -13.47
C LEU A 156 -34.38 -2.67 -13.92
N PRO A 157 -34.67 -3.40 -15.02
CA PRO A 157 -36.03 -3.64 -15.45
C PRO A 157 -36.80 -4.46 -14.40
N SER A 158 -38.09 -4.14 -14.23
CA SER A 158 -39.00 -4.68 -13.20
C SER A 158 -39.22 -6.20 -13.23
N ILE A 159 -38.66 -6.91 -14.22
CA ILE A 159 -38.80 -8.36 -14.45
C ILE A 159 -37.48 -9.11 -14.13
N SER A 160 -36.46 -8.41 -13.66
CA SER A 160 -35.15 -9.01 -13.36
C SER A 160 -35.17 -9.89 -12.12
N GLY A 161 -34.35 -10.96 -12.12
CA GLY A 161 -34.26 -11.94 -11.03
C GLY A 161 -33.84 -11.34 -9.68
N GLU A 162 -34.20 -12.03 -8.59
CA GLU A 162 -34.14 -11.55 -7.20
C GLU A 162 -32.76 -11.01 -6.77
N GLU A 163 -31.67 -11.45 -7.40
CA GLU A 163 -30.29 -11.06 -7.07
C GLU A 163 -29.55 -10.26 -8.14
N LEU A 164 -30.22 -9.82 -9.21
CA LEU A 164 -29.54 -9.18 -10.35
C LEU A 164 -28.80 -7.87 -9.96
N HIS A 165 -29.29 -7.19 -8.90
CA HIS A 165 -28.65 -6.02 -8.31
C HIS A 165 -27.25 -6.31 -7.73
N LEU A 166 -27.02 -7.51 -7.20
CA LEU A 166 -25.71 -7.92 -6.69
C LEU A 166 -24.73 -8.14 -7.84
N ASP A 167 -25.20 -8.68 -8.96
CA ASP A 167 -24.38 -8.89 -10.15
C ASP A 167 -23.99 -7.56 -10.81
N SER A 168 -24.93 -6.62 -10.89
CA SER A 168 -24.65 -5.25 -11.36
C SER A 168 -23.62 -4.54 -10.47
N PHE A 169 -23.72 -4.71 -9.15
CA PHE A 169 -22.71 -4.19 -8.23
C PHE A 169 -21.34 -4.84 -8.44
N ASP A 170 -21.28 -6.17 -8.53
CA ASP A 170 -20.05 -6.92 -8.78
C ASP A 170 -19.38 -6.49 -10.09
N GLU A 171 -20.16 -6.35 -11.16
CA GLU A 171 -19.69 -5.86 -12.47
C GLU A 171 -19.16 -4.42 -12.37
N HIS A 172 -19.85 -3.56 -11.64
CA HIS A 172 -19.42 -2.18 -11.46
C HIS A 172 -18.09 -2.09 -10.70
N VAL A 173 -17.90 -2.89 -9.64
CA VAL A 173 -16.61 -2.98 -8.94
C VAL A 173 -15.53 -3.52 -9.89
N ARG A 174 -15.78 -4.63 -10.59
CA ARG A 174 -14.81 -5.23 -11.53
C ARG A 174 -14.37 -4.26 -12.63
N LYS A 175 -15.29 -3.47 -13.19
CA LYS A 175 -14.97 -2.56 -14.32
C LYS A 175 -14.44 -1.22 -13.84
N THR A 176 -15.20 -0.53 -13.00
CA THR A 176 -14.89 0.85 -12.59
C THR A 176 -13.72 0.85 -11.61
N PHE A 177 -13.75 -0.02 -10.60
CA PHE A 177 -12.70 -0.02 -9.58
C PHE A 177 -11.39 -0.62 -10.07
N ALA A 178 -11.42 -1.72 -10.80
CA ALA A 178 -10.19 -2.27 -11.37
C ALA A 178 -9.52 -1.29 -12.32
N SER A 179 -10.28 -0.59 -13.19
CA SER A 179 -9.67 0.36 -14.12
C SER A 179 -9.05 1.58 -13.42
N SER A 180 -9.72 2.16 -12.41
CA SER A 180 -9.16 3.28 -11.63
C SER A 180 -7.93 2.85 -10.83
N VAL A 181 -7.98 1.72 -10.12
CA VAL A 181 -6.84 1.25 -9.33
C VAL A 181 -5.67 0.86 -10.21
N MET A 182 -5.89 0.10 -11.28
CA MET A 182 -4.81 -0.31 -12.18
C MET A 182 -4.17 0.89 -12.89
N ARG A 183 -4.94 1.96 -13.16
CA ARG A 183 -4.39 3.22 -13.69
C ARG A 183 -3.52 3.92 -12.66
N ALA A 184 -3.99 4.02 -11.41
CA ALA A 184 -3.24 4.62 -10.31
C ALA A 184 -1.96 3.85 -9.95
N TRP A 185 -1.94 2.53 -10.19
CA TRP A 185 -0.87 1.61 -9.76
C TRP A 185 -0.03 1.03 -10.92
N THR A 186 0.06 1.74 -12.04
CA THR A 186 0.92 1.31 -13.18
C THR A 186 2.41 1.20 -12.81
N ILE A 187 2.86 1.90 -11.77
CA ILE A 187 4.21 1.80 -11.21
C ILE A 187 4.06 1.60 -9.69
N PRO A 188 4.78 0.65 -9.05
CA PRO A 188 4.65 0.37 -7.62
C PRO A 188 4.99 1.56 -6.71
N PHE A 189 5.66 2.58 -7.26
CA PHE A 189 6.02 3.81 -6.58
C PHE A 189 5.62 5.01 -7.44
N SER A 190 4.97 5.98 -6.81
CA SER A 190 4.86 7.31 -7.42
C SER A 190 6.27 7.90 -7.60
N TYR A 191 6.44 8.79 -8.58
CA TYR A 191 7.67 9.58 -8.68
C TYR A 191 7.97 10.32 -7.36
N GLN A 192 6.92 10.77 -6.65
CA GLN A 192 7.05 11.42 -5.35
C GLN A 192 7.59 10.46 -4.29
N ASP A 193 7.17 9.19 -4.30
CA ASP A 193 7.65 8.17 -3.39
C ASP A 193 9.12 7.83 -3.65
N ALA A 194 9.50 7.66 -4.91
CA ALA A 194 10.87 7.43 -5.31
C ALA A 194 11.79 8.62 -4.94
N LEU A 195 11.29 9.85 -5.12
CA LEU A 195 11.99 11.06 -4.69
C LEU A 195 12.14 11.12 -3.17
N PHE A 196 11.08 10.78 -2.43
CA PHE A 196 11.11 10.74 -0.97
C PHE A 196 12.09 9.68 -0.45
N MET A 197 12.10 8.48 -1.04
CA MET A 197 13.04 7.42 -0.68
C MET A 197 14.49 7.79 -1.01
N SER A 198 14.74 8.47 -2.13
CA SER A 198 16.09 8.85 -2.53
C SER A 198 16.60 10.13 -1.86
N ALA A 199 15.72 11.01 -1.35
CA ALA A 199 16.10 12.32 -0.81
C ALA A 199 17.20 12.28 0.26
N PRO A 200 17.17 11.41 1.29
CA PRO A 200 18.21 11.37 2.31
C PRO A 200 19.58 10.99 1.74
N PHE A 201 19.61 10.09 0.76
CA PHE A 201 20.81 9.63 0.10
C PHE A 201 21.38 10.70 -0.84
N SER A 202 20.52 11.32 -1.64
CA SER A 202 20.89 12.43 -2.52
C SER A 202 21.47 13.59 -1.70
N TRP A 203 20.86 13.93 -0.56
CA TRP A 203 21.37 14.97 0.33
C TRP A 203 22.72 14.60 0.93
N SER A 204 22.87 13.38 1.45
CA SER A 204 24.14 12.90 2.01
C SER A 204 25.25 12.88 0.95
N LEU A 205 24.96 12.41 -0.26
CA LEU A 205 25.89 12.38 -1.38
C LEU A 205 26.32 13.80 -1.75
N MET A 206 25.36 14.74 -1.88
CA MET A 206 25.64 16.13 -2.22
C MET A 206 26.51 16.80 -1.15
N HIS A 207 26.20 16.60 0.14
CA HIS A 207 27.00 17.14 1.23
C HIS A 207 28.45 16.63 1.21
N ARG A 208 28.64 15.31 1.07
CA ARG A 208 29.96 14.67 1.00
C ARG A 208 30.76 15.11 -0.23
N PHE A 209 30.10 15.23 -1.38
CA PHE A 209 30.71 15.69 -2.62
C PHE A 209 31.23 17.12 -2.49
N ILE A 210 30.42 18.04 -1.95
CA ILE A 210 30.83 19.43 -1.69
C ILE A 210 32.02 19.49 -0.73
N TRP A 211 32.01 18.66 0.32
CA TRP A 211 33.12 18.59 1.28
C TRP A 211 34.41 18.11 0.60
N SER A 212 34.36 17.03 -0.18
CA SER A 212 35.53 16.51 -0.91
C SER A 212 36.13 17.55 -1.89
N LEU A 213 35.28 18.28 -2.62
CA LEU A 213 35.72 19.36 -3.51
C LEU A 213 36.43 20.49 -2.75
N ARG A 214 35.97 20.83 -1.54
CA ARG A 214 36.53 21.93 -0.75
C ARG A 214 37.91 21.60 -0.17
N TYR A 215 38.14 20.35 0.22
CA TYR A 215 39.38 19.92 0.86
C TYR A 215 40.38 19.26 -0.10
N PHE A 216 40.07 19.16 -1.40
CA PHE A 216 40.93 18.57 -2.45
C PHE A 216 41.41 17.15 -2.15
N ASP A 217 40.61 16.37 -1.42
CA ASP A 217 40.92 14.98 -1.10
C ASP A 217 40.28 14.03 -2.12
N ALA A 218 40.96 13.89 -3.27
CA ALA A 218 40.54 13.06 -4.40
C ALA A 218 40.21 11.58 -4.04
N PRO A 219 41.00 10.86 -3.23
CA PRO A 219 40.67 9.47 -2.88
C PRO A 219 39.39 9.36 -2.05
N THR A 220 39.14 10.31 -1.15
CA THR A 220 37.91 10.37 -0.36
C THR A 220 36.68 10.65 -1.24
N GLY A 221 36.83 11.53 -2.24
CA GLY A 221 35.79 11.78 -3.24
C GLY A 221 35.43 10.55 -4.07
N PHE A 222 36.44 9.85 -4.60
CA PHE A 222 36.23 8.63 -5.38
C PHE A 222 35.54 7.53 -4.57
N ARG A 223 35.94 7.36 -3.30
CA ARG A 223 35.32 6.41 -2.39
C ARG A 223 33.83 6.68 -2.20
N PHE A 224 33.43 7.93 -2.00
CA PHE A 224 32.01 8.27 -1.83
C PHE A 224 31.18 8.10 -3.10
N VAL A 225 31.76 8.37 -4.27
CA VAL A 225 31.10 8.09 -5.56
C VAL A 225 30.92 6.58 -5.75
N ALA A 226 31.93 5.78 -5.41
CA ALA A 226 31.85 4.33 -5.48
C ALA A 226 30.80 3.77 -4.48
N GLU A 227 30.78 4.24 -3.24
CA GLU A 227 29.76 3.86 -2.24
C GLU A 227 28.35 4.25 -2.71
N GLY A 228 28.18 5.45 -3.28
CA GLY A 228 26.92 5.91 -3.85
C GLY A 228 26.44 5.10 -5.06
N LEU A 229 27.37 4.68 -5.93
CA LEU A 229 27.07 3.80 -7.07
C LEU A 229 26.70 2.39 -6.62
N ILE A 230 27.44 1.82 -5.65
CA ILE A 230 27.10 0.52 -5.07
C ILE A 230 25.70 0.57 -4.45
N PHE A 231 25.39 1.65 -3.74
CA PHE A 231 24.06 1.88 -3.18
C PHE A 231 22.98 1.95 -4.25
N TRP A 232 23.22 2.72 -5.32
CA TRP A 232 22.29 2.83 -6.45
C TRP A 232 22.08 1.48 -7.15
N ILE A 233 23.10 0.65 -7.29
CA ILE A 233 23.00 -0.70 -7.87
C ILE A 233 22.32 -1.69 -6.93
N ALA A 234 22.59 -1.60 -5.62
CA ALA A 234 22.07 -2.57 -4.63
C ALA A 234 20.59 -2.32 -4.26
N VAL A 235 20.15 -1.06 -4.32
CA VAL A 235 18.79 -0.64 -3.96
C VAL A 235 17.96 -0.31 -5.21
N GLY A 236 18.60 0.21 -6.26
CA GLY A 236 17.93 0.49 -7.52
C GLY A 236 17.39 -0.77 -8.19
N PRO A 237 16.37 -0.62 -9.04
CA PRO A 237 15.75 -1.72 -9.77
C PRO A 237 16.71 -2.44 -10.73
#